data_AF-A0A0K8T995-F1
#
_entry.id   AF-A0A0K8T995-F1
#
_cell.length_a   1.000
_cell.length_b   1.000
_cell.length_c   1.000
_cell.angle_alpha   90.00
_cell.angle_beta   90.00
_cell.angle_gamma   90.00
#
_symmetry.space_group_name_H-M   'P 1'
#
loop_
_entity.id
_entity.type
_entity.pdbx_description
1 polymer ?
#
loop_
_entity_poly.entity_id
_entity_poly.type
_entity_poly.pdbx_seq_one_letter_code
_entity_poly.pdbx_strand_id
1 'polypeptide(L)'
;GLVTYADLVRYLKLKRTENWTHQHTLRTEAVGHRTKSIIPDPTVQPWYRHITSTNPKFFTTVNRVIIGHGNTPYFKHLMGKRATPYCLNCPNEQVADVDHLLNFCTASIAARRSIYQQLGIELGTSIQDHLSYPFNQEDLNLIYSYVESISDGGRSAI
;
A
#
# COMPACT_ATOMS: atom_id res chain seq x y z
N GLY A 1 48.29 11.41 -14.37
CA GLY A 1 48.37 9.99 -14.79
C GLY A 1 47.27 9.73 -15.79
N LEU A 2 47.56 8.97 -16.86
CA LEU A 2 46.56 8.63 -17.88
C LEU A 2 45.45 7.79 -17.23
N VAL A 3 44.21 8.30 -17.27
CA VAL A 3 43.02 7.57 -16.81
C VAL A 3 42.84 6.37 -17.73
N THR A 4 42.96 5.16 -17.17
CA THR A 4 42.79 3.94 -17.96
C THR A 4 41.31 3.63 -18.15
N TYR A 5 40.96 2.86 -19.18
CA TYR A 5 39.59 2.40 -19.40
C TYR A 5 39.01 1.68 -18.16
N ALA A 6 39.84 0.96 -17.42
CA ALA A 6 39.45 0.30 -16.17
C ALA A 6 39.08 1.30 -15.06
N ASP A 7 39.78 2.43 -14.96
CA ASP A 7 39.47 3.50 -14.01
C ASP A 7 38.13 4.17 -14.34
N LEU A 8 37.84 4.34 -15.63
CA LEU A 8 36.58 4.87 -16.13
C LEU A 8 35.40 3.93 -15.83
N VAL A 9 35.57 2.63 -16.04
CA VAL A 9 34.56 1.61 -15.68
C VAL A 9 34.32 1.57 -14.17
N ARG A 10 35.38 1.65 -13.36
CA ARG A 10 35.28 1.70 -11.90
C ARG A 10 34.51 2.95 -11.45
N TYR A 11 34.86 4.10 -12.02
CA TYR A 11 34.20 5.38 -11.73
C TYR A 11 32.71 5.35 -12.12
N LEU A 12 32.37 4.82 -13.30
CA LEU A 12 30.98 4.68 -13.74
C LEU A 12 30.18 3.72 -12.86
N LYS A 13 30.78 2.61 -12.40
CA LYS A 13 30.14 1.70 -11.44
C LYS A 13 29.88 2.38 -10.10
N LEU A 14 30.85 3.14 -9.58
CA LEU A 14 30.69 3.95 -8.36
C LEU A 14 29.56 4.97 -8.52
N LYS A 15 29.57 5.75 -9.60
CA LYS A 15 28.51 6.73 -9.90
C LYS A 15 27.14 6.08 -10.07
N ARG A 16 27.07 4.90 -10.69
CA ARG A 16 25.81 4.14 -10.79
C ARG A 16 25.29 3.73 -9.42
N THR A 17 26.16 3.24 -8.54
CA THR A 17 25.79 2.86 -7.17
C THR A 17 25.34 4.07 -6.37
N GLU A 18 26.11 5.17 -6.40
CA GLU A 18 25.75 6.44 -5.74
C GLU A 18 24.39 6.95 -6.21
N ASN A 19 24.17 6.96 -7.53
CA ASN A 19 22.92 7.41 -8.12
C ASN A 19 21.76 6.47 -7.76
N TRP A 20 22.00 5.16 -7.76
CA TRP A 20 21.00 4.19 -7.31
C TRP A 20 20.64 4.38 -5.84
N THR A 21 21.63 4.56 -4.94
CA THR A 21 21.39 4.82 -3.52
C THR A 21 20.62 6.13 -3.32
N HIS A 22 21.00 7.19 -4.02
CA HIS A 22 20.31 8.48 -3.93
C HIS A 22 18.86 8.41 -4.43
N GLN A 23 18.63 7.77 -5.59
CA GLN A 23 17.30 7.55 -6.14
C GLN A 23 16.45 6.63 -5.24
N HIS A 24 17.06 5.60 -4.65
CA HIS A 24 16.41 4.74 -3.68
C HIS A 24 15.98 5.55 -2.45
N THR A 25 16.88 6.32 -1.84
CA THR A 25 16.60 7.18 -0.68
C THR A 25 15.47 8.17 -0.98
N LEU A 26 15.51 8.89 -2.11
CA LEU A 26 14.44 9.82 -2.49
C LEU A 26 13.07 9.13 -2.65
N ARG A 27 13.04 7.93 -3.27
CA ARG A 27 11.81 7.13 -3.37
C ARG A 27 11.32 6.63 -2.00
N THR A 28 12.25 6.27 -1.11
CA THR A 28 11.92 5.85 0.26
C THR A 28 11.59 7.04 1.18
N GLU A 29 11.99 8.25 0.87
CA GLU A 29 11.53 9.44 1.60
C GLU A 29 10.09 9.81 1.24
N ALA A 30 9.72 9.71 -0.03
CA ALA A 30 8.35 10.00 -0.47
C ALA A 30 7.33 8.91 -0.05
N VAL A 31 7.71 7.63 -0.18
CA VAL A 31 6.80 6.49 0.09
C VAL A 31 7.12 5.81 1.41
N GLY A 32 8.41 5.69 1.72
CA GLY A 32 8.91 5.00 2.91
C GLY A 32 8.83 5.80 4.19
N HIS A 33 8.50 7.11 4.20
CA HIS A 33 8.26 7.84 5.46
C HIS A 33 7.07 7.24 6.24
N ARG A 34 6.04 6.73 5.55
CA ARG A 34 4.97 5.93 6.16
C ARG A 34 5.51 4.59 6.67
N THR A 35 6.36 3.91 5.90
CA THR A 35 6.89 2.59 6.28
C THR A 35 7.95 2.67 7.38
N LYS A 36 8.68 3.79 7.52
CA LYS A 36 9.75 4.02 8.50
C LYS A 36 9.22 4.25 9.92
N SER A 37 7.98 4.74 10.06
CA SER A 37 7.25 4.75 11.35
C SER A 37 6.62 3.40 11.69
N ILE A 38 6.40 2.53 10.69
CA ILE A 38 5.78 1.20 10.85
C ILE A 38 6.80 0.08 11.07
N ILE A 39 7.96 0.16 10.42
CA ILE A 39 9.15 -0.69 10.63
C ILE A 39 10.12 0.17 11.43
N PRO A 40 10.01 0.16 12.75
CA PRO A 40 10.85 1.00 13.54
C PRO A 40 12.15 0.25 13.84
N ASP A 41 13.09 0.94 14.46
CA ASP A 41 14.25 0.34 15.14
C ASP A 41 13.85 -1.01 15.77
N PRO A 42 14.64 -2.10 15.68
CA PRO A 42 14.30 -3.40 16.25
C PRO A 42 13.94 -3.38 17.76
N THR A 43 14.19 -2.26 18.44
CA THR A 43 13.77 -1.98 19.82
C THR A 43 12.33 -1.45 19.98
N VAL A 44 11.71 -0.97 18.91
CA VAL A 44 10.38 -0.37 18.94
C VAL A 44 9.32 -1.43 18.70
N GLN A 45 8.28 -1.35 19.52
CA GLN A 45 7.22 -2.33 19.53
C GLN A 45 6.39 -2.26 18.25
N PRO A 46 6.01 -3.40 17.66
CA PRO A 46 5.19 -3.40 16.45
C PRO A 46 3.83 -2.78 16.74
N TRP A 47 3.23 -2.15 15.72
CA TRP A 47 1.93 -1.48 15.84
C TRP A 47 0.81 -2.39 16.36
N TYR A 48 0.93 -3.70 16.13
CA TYR A 48 -0.05 -4.70 16.52
C TYR A 48 0.12 -5.25 17.94
N ARG A 49 1.09 -4.76 18.74
CA ARG A 49 1.38 -5.31 20.09
C ARG A 49 0.15 -5.41 20.99
N HIS A 50 -0.75 -4.44 20.89
CA HIS A 50 -1.95 -4.33 21.73
C HIS A 50 -3.24 -4.78 21.03
N ILE A 51 -3.13 -5.32 19.82
CA ILE A 51 -4.29 -5.76 19.04
C ILE A 51 -4.61 -7.21 19.37
N THR A 52 -5.86 -7.49 19.72
CA THR A 52 -6.29 -8.81 20.21
C THR A 52 -6.80 -9.76 19.11
N SER A 53 -6.71 -9.39 17.84
CA SER A 53 -7.18 -10.23 16.72
C SER A 53 -6.38 -11.54 16.64
N THR A 54 -7.08 -12.67 16.57
CA THR A 54 -6.47 -14.00 16.43
C THR A 54 -6.35 -14.44 14.97
N ASN A 55 -6.93 -13.69 14.03
CA ASN A 55 -6.98 -14.04 12.62
C ASN A 55 -5.73 -13.54 11.88
N PRO A 56 -4.85 -14.41 11.35
CA PRO A 56 -3.65 -13.97 10.62
C PRO A 56 -3.96 -13.12 9.37
N LYS A 57 -5.14 -13.35 8.76
CA LYS A 57 -5.59 -12.58 7.61
C LYS A 57 -5.84 -11.12 7.98
N PHE A 58 -6.31 -10.85 9.20
CA PHE A 58 -6.51 -9.49 9.71
C PHE A 58 -5.23 -8.66 9.59
N PHE A 59 -4.13 -9.14 10.17
CA PHE A 59 -2.86 -8.42 10.15
C PHE A 59 -2.33 -8.23 8.73
N THR A 60 -2.46 -9.25 7.88
CA THR A 60 -2.03 -9.16 6.49
C THR A 60 -2.83 -8.10 5.74
N THR A 61 -4.16 -8.13 5.85
CA THR A 61 -5.05 -7.16 5.18
C THR A 61 -4.82 -5.74 5.68
N VAL A 62 -4.74 -5.54 7.01
CA VAL A 62 -4.47 -4.22 7.60
C VAL A 62 -3.11 -3.68 7.15
N ASN A 63 -2.06 -4.50 7.15
CA ASN A 63 -0.75 -4.09 6.65
C ASN A 63 -0.81 -3.65 5.17
N ARG A 64 -1.59 -4.36 4.33
CA ARG A 64 -1.76 -3.99 2.92
C ARG A 64 -2.44 -2.63 2.75
N VAL A 65 -3.44 -2.33 3.59
CA VAL A 65 -4.12 -1.03 3.61
C VAL A 65 -3.15 0.07 4.05
N ILE A 66 -2.47 -0.11 5.19
CA ILE A 66 -1.57 0.91 5.76
C ILE A 66 -0.42 1.22 4.79
N ILE A 67 0.18 0.20 4.19
CA ILE A 67 1.34 0.35 3.28
C ILE A 67 0.88 0.77 1.86
N GLY A 68 -0.40 0.63 1.53
CA GLY A 68 -0.92 0.89 0.18
C GLY A 68 -0.46 -0.15 -0.84
N HIS A 69 -0.16 -1.38 -0.41
CA HIS A 69 0.37 -2.44 -1.26
C HIS A 69 -0.41 -3.73 -1.06
N GLY A 70 -0.90 -4.35 -2.15
CA GLY A 70 -1.72 -5.56 -2.09
C GLY A 70 -1.61 -6.42 -3.34
N ASN A 71 -2.31 -7.55 -3.36
CA ASN A 71 -2.35 -8.48 -4.51
C ASN A 71 -3.39 -8.03 -5.55
N THR A 72 -3.34 -6.75 -5.91
CA THR A 72 -4.31 -6.08 -6.77
C THR A 72 -4.13 -6.48 -8.24
N PRO A 73 -5.10 -6.18 -9.12
CA PRO A 73 -4.93 -6.35 -10.57
C PRO A 73 -3.70 -5.63 -11.12
N TYR A 74 -3.42 -4.41 -10.65
CA TYR A 74 -2.22 -3.67 -11.03
C TYR A 74 -0.94 -4.45 -10.68
N PHE A 75 -0.81 -4.95 -9.45
CA PHE A 75 0.34 -5.76 -9.06
C PHE A 75 0.46 -7.05 -9.89
N LYS A 76 -0.65 -7.75 -10.12
CA LYS A 76 -0.66 -8.97 -10.93
C LYS A 76 -0.24 -8.70 -12.38
N HIS A 77 -0.62 -7.55 -12.93
CA HIS A 77 -0.19 -7.13 -14.27
C HIS A 77 1.32 -6.89 -14.33
N LEU A 78 1.88 -6.16 -13.36
CA LEU A 78 3.34 -5.96 -13.26
C LEU A 78 4.11 -7.28 -13.14
N MET A 79 3.53 -8.28 -12.50
CA MET A 79 4.11 -9.62 -12.38
C MET A 79 3.84 -10.54 -13.59
N GLY A 80 3.23 -10.04 -14.66
CA GLY A 80 2.89 -10.83 -15.86
C GLY A 80 1.80 -11.89 -15.63
N LYS A 81 1.06 -11.82 -14.51
CA LYS A 81 -0.01 -12.77 -14.16
C LYS A 81 -1.40 -12.34 -14.65
N ARG A 82 -1.51 -11.12 -15.20
CA ARG A 82 -2.75 -10.56 -15.76
C ARG A 82 -2.43 -9.69 -16.96
N ALA A 83 -3.27 -9.75 -17.99
CA ALA A 83 -3.08 -9.00 -19.23
C ALA A 83 -3.22 -7.48 -19.04
N THR A 84 -4.14 -7.03 -18.16
CA THR A 84 -4.42 -5.61 -17.94
C THR A 84 -4.38 -5.25 -16.45
N PRO A 85 -3.99 -4.01 -16.09
CA PRO A 85 -3.98 -3.53 -14.71
C PRO A 85 -5.34 -2.99 -14.22
N TYR A 86 -6.36 -3.02 -15.08
CA TYR A 86 -7.60 -2.28 -14.87
C TYR A 86 -8.60 -3.00 -13.96
N CYS A 87 -9.42 -2.20 -13.28
CA CYS A 87 -10.57 -2.65 -12.50
C CYS A 87 -11.63 -3.29 -13.42
N LEU A 88 -12.19 -4.45 -13.03
CA LEU A 88 -13.26 -5.10 -13.79
C LEU A 88 -14.62 -4.42 -13.61
N ASN A 89 -14.77 -3.68 -12.51
CA ASN A 89 -16.05 -3.13 -12.09
C ASN A 89 -16.25 -1.66 -12.49
N CYS A 90 -15.21 -1.01 -13.01
CA CYS A 90 -15.25 0.39 -13.40
C CYS A 90 -15.27 0.51 -14.94
N PRO A 91 -16.13 1.37 -15.53
CA PRO A 91 -16.29 1.47 -16.98
C PRO A 91 -15.10 2.12 -17.71
N ASN A 92 -14.24 2.85 -17.01
CA ASN A 92 -13.23 3.74 -17.61
C ASN A 92 -11.79 3.21 -17.52
N GLU A 93 -11.60 1.90 -17.53
CA GLU A 93 -10.25 1.28 -17.47
C GLU A 93 -9.37 1.86 -16.34
N GLN A 94 -9.97 2.16 -15.18
CA GLN A 94 -9.21 2.72 -14.07
C GLN A 94 -8.23 1.67 -13.52
N VAL A 95 -6.99 2.08 -13.27
CA VAL A 95 -5.97 1.21 -12.69
C VAL A 95 -6.45 0.72 -11.32
N ALA A 96 -6.50 -0.60 -11.14
CA ALA A 96 -6.90 -1.21 -9.88
C ALA A 96 -5.69 -1.41 -8.97
N ASP A 97 -5.20 -0.30 -8.43
CA ASP A 97 -4.32 -0.28 -7.26
C ASP A 97 -5.13 -0.26 -5.95
N VAL A 98 -4.44 -0.28 -4.81
CA VAL A 98 -5.09 -0.29 -3.49
C VAL A 98 -5.93 0.97 -3.28
N ASP A 99 -5.43 2.11 -3.71
CA ASP A 99 -6.09 3.40 -3.51
C ASP A 99 -7.40 3.50 -4.29
N HIS A 100 -7.38 3.11 -5.57
CA HIS A 100 -8.58 2.98 -6.38
C HIS A 100 -9.60 2.03 -5.74
N LEU A 101 -9.17 0.82 -5.37
CA LEU A 101 -10.08 -0.21 -4.86
C LEU A 101 -10.75 0.20 -3.54
N LEU A 102 -10.02 0.89 -2.66
CA LEU A 102 -10.52 1.37 -1.37
C LEU A 102 -11.34 2.66 -1.49
N ASN A 103 -10.88 3.64 -2.26
CA ASN A 103 -11.38 5.01 -2.14
C ASN A 103 -12.23 5.47 -3.33
N PHE A 104 -12.07 4.85 -4.50
CA PHE A 104 -12.65 5.38 -5.74
C PHE A 104 -13.51 4.40 -6.53
N CYS A 105 -13.32 3.09 -6.33
CA CYS A 105 -14.03 2.06 -7.08
C CYS A 105 -15.56 2.23 -6.98
N THR A 106 -16.23 2.16 -8.13
CA THR A 106 -17.68 2.40 -8.23
C THR A 106 -18.49 1.27 -7.64
N ALA A 107 -18.02 0.03 -7.76
CA ALA A 107 -18.70 -1.14 -7.17
C ALA A 107 -18.70 -1.13 -5.64
N SER A 108 -17.78 -0.40 -5.01
CA SER A 108 -17.68 -0.33 -3.54
C SER A 108 -18.34 0.91 -2.94
N ILE A 109 -19.05 1.75 -3.71
CA ILE A 109 -19.63 3.03 -3.22
C ILE A 109 -20.51 2.84 -1.98
N ALA A 110 -21.42 1.87 -1.98
CA ALA A 110 -22.34 1.66 -0.86
C ALA A 110 -21.59 1.22 0.41
N ALA A 111 -20.68 0.24 0.28
CA ALA A 111 -19.85 -0.23 1.38
C ALA A 111 -18.91 0.87 1.90
N ARG A 112 -18.32 1.66 0.98
CA ARG A 112 -17.44 2.79 1.31
C ARG A 112 -18.19 3.87 2.09
N ARG A 113 -19.39 4.25 1.66
CA ARG A 113 -20.22 5.23 2.42
C ARG A 113 -20.53 4.74 3.84
N SER A 114 -20.84 3.45 3.99
CA SER A 114 -21.12 2.85 5.29
C SER A 114 -19.92 2.92 6.24
N ILE A 115 -18.71 2.59 5.76
CA ILE A 115 -17.52 2.67 6.61
C ILE A 115 -17.10 4.12 6.89
N TYR A 116 -17.26 5.06 5.95
CA TYR A 116 -16.97 6.48 6.21
C TYR A 116 -17.84 7.03 7.34
N GLN A 117 -19.12 6.66 7.38
CA GLN A 117 -20.02 7.03 8.45
C GLN A 117 -19.60 6.43 9.80
N GLN A 118 -19.17 5.16 9.83
CA GLN A 118 -18.75 4.49 11.05
C GLN A 118 -17.44 5.03 11.60
N LEU A 119 -16.50 5.38 10.72
CA LEU A 119 -15.21 5.96 11.10
C LEU A 119 -15.25 7.49 11.32
N GLY A 120 -16.39 8.14 11.05
CA GLY A 120 -16.50 9.60 11.13
C GLY A 120 -15.60 10.35 10.15
N ILE A 121 -15.35 9.76 8.98
CA ILE A 121 -14.45 10.30 7.94
C ILE A 121 -15.24 11.21 6.98
N GLU A 122 -14.65 12.36 6.63
CA GLU A 122 -15.22 13.25 5.62
C GLU A 122 -15.22 12.60 4.22
N LEU A 123 -16.29 12.84 3.45
CA LEU A 123 -16.36 12.34 2.08
C LEU A 123 -15.26 13.00 1.23
N GLY A 124 -14.34 12.19 0.70
CA GLY A 124 -13.25 12.64 -0.16
C GLY A 124 -11.85 12.47 0.43
N THR A 125 -11.72 12.24 1.73
CA THR A 125 -10.44 11.81 2.33
C THR A 125 -10.20 10.33 2.11
N SER A 126 -8.94 9.89 1.97
CA SER A 126 -8.64 8.45 1.82
C SER A 126 -8.75 7.72 3.15
N ILE A 127 -9.18 6.45 3.13
CA ILE A 127 -9.21 5.59 4.33
C ILE A 127 -7.81 5.49 4.96
N GLN A 128 -6.76 5.48 4.13
CA GLN A 128 -5.38 5.41 4.58
C GLN A 128 -4.93 6.67 5.33
N ASP A 129 -5.50 7.85 5.03
CA ASP A 129 -5.16 9.10 5.72
C ASP A 129 -5.83 9.20 7.10
N HIS A 130 -6.96 8.52 7.30
CA HIS A 130 -7.59 8.42 8.62
C HIS A 130 -6.79 7.52 9.59
N LEU A 131 -6.05 6.53 9.05
CA LEU A 131 -5.19 5.66 9.84
C LEU A 131 -3.95 6.40 10.34
N SER A 132 -4.05 6.98 11.53
CA SER A 132 -2.92 7.58 12.26
C SER A 132 -2.48 6.69 13.42
N TYR A 133 -1.16 6.62 13.65
CA TYR A 133 -0.61 5.92 14.81
C TYR A 133 -0.76 6.77 16.07
N PRO A 134 -1.15 6.21 17.24
CA PRO A 134 -1.47 4.80 17.49
C PRO A 134 -2.83 4.37 16.91
N PHE A 135 -2.87 3.18 16.29
CA PHE A 135 -4.08 2.68 15.65
C PHE A 135 -5.12 2.24 16.68
N ASN A 136 -6.38 2.61 16.43
CA ASN A 136 -7.53 2.14 17.19
C ASN A 136 -7.99 0.76 16.67
N GLN A 137 -8.17 -0.21 17.57
CA GLN A 137 -8.61 -1.56 17.22
C GLN A 137 -10.01 -1.59 16.57
N GLU A 138 -10.95 -0.75 17.01
CA GLU A 138 -12.30 -0.67 16.45
C GLU A 138 -12.24 -0.22 14.98
N ASP A 139 -11.48 0.84 14.70
CA ASP A 139 -11.28 1.34 13.34
C ASP A 139 -10.63 0.28 12.43
N LEU A 140 -9.63 -0.44 12.94
CA LEU A 140 -9.00 -1.53 12.21
C LEU A 140 -9.95 -2.68 11.90
N ASN A 141 -10.87 -3.01 12.82
CA ASN A 141 -11.90 -4.03 12.61
C ASN A 141 -12.90 -3.61 11.54
N LEU A 142 -13.33 -2.35 11.56
CA LEU A 142 -14.20 -1.77 10.54
C LEU A 142 -13.54 -1.84 9.16
N ILE A 143 -12.28 -1.39 9.07
CA ILE A 143 -11.50 -1.41 7.81
C ILE A 143 -11.31 -2.84 7.32
N TYR A 144 -10.93 -3.78 8.19
CA TYR A 144 -10.79 -5.18 7.81
C TYR A 144 -12.09 -5.74 7.24
N SER A 145 -13.23 -5.47 7.90
CA SER A 145 -14.54 -5.95 7.46
C SER A 145 -14.96 -5.35 6.12
N TYR A 146 -14.66 -4.06 5.91
CA TYR A 146 -14.86 -3.40 4.62
C TYR A 146 -14.02 -4.03 3.51
N VAL A 147 -12.73 -4.27 3.73
CA VAL A 147 -11.85 -4.89 2.73
C VAL A 147 -12.30 -6.32 2.38
N GLU A 148 -12.81 -7.06 3.35
CA GLU A 148 -13.37 -8.39 3.11
C GLU A 148 -14.69 -8.34 2.33
N SER A 149 -15.45 -7.24 2.45
CA SER A 149 -16.72 -7.04 1.73
C SER A 149 -16.53 -6.64 0.26
N ILE A 150 -15.41 -5.99 -0.08
CA ILE A 150 -15.13 -5.58 -1.45
C ILE A 150 -14.48 -6.71 -2.25
N SER A 151 -14.96 -6.92 -3.47
CA SER A 151 -14.43 -7.97 -4.35
C SER A 151 -14.09 -7.45 -5.74
N ASP A 152 -13.06 -8.04 -6.34
CA ASP A 152 -12.77 -7.94 -7.78
C ASP A 152 -13.07 -9.29 -8.40
N GLY A 153 -14.25 -9.45 -9.02
CA GLY A 153 -14.66 -10.71 -9.65
C GLY A 153 -14.80 -11.90 -8.69
N GLY A 154 -15.32 -11.69 -7.48
CA GLY A 154 -15.63 -12.75 -6.51
C GLY A 154 -14.48 -13.18 -5.59
N ARG A 155 -13.32 -12.48 -5.64
CA ARG A 155 -12.23 -12.61 -4.66
C ARG A 155 -11.99 -11.27 -3.97
N SER A 156 -11.47 -11.28 -2.74
CA SER A 156 -11.09 -10.06 -2.03
C SER A 156 -10.19 -9.19 -2.91
N ALA A 157 -10.50 -7.89 -2.95
CA ALA A 157 -9.89 -6.96 -3.89
C ALA A 157 -8.40 -6.68 -3.60
N ILE A 158 -7.92 -6.91 -2.37
CA ILE A 158 -6.61 -6.43 -1.85
C ILE A 158 -5.73 -7.55 -1.29
#